data_AF-A0A9X0TST5-F1
#
_entry.id   AF-A0A9X0TST5-F1
#
_cell.length_a   1.000
_cell.length_b   1.000
_cell.length_c   1.000
_cell.angle_alpha   90.00
_cell.angle_beta   90.00
_cell.angle_gamma   90.00
#
_symmetry.space_group_name_H-M   'P 1'
#
loop_
_entity.id
_entity.type
_entity.pdbx_description
1 polymer ?
#
loop_
_entity_poly.entity_id
_entity_poly.type
_entity_poly.pdbx_seq_one_letter_code
_entity_poly.pdbx_strand_id
1 'polypeptide(L)' 'MAQGRATGRPRSALDTTVDAIAQSNNCVVVTDNERDFQGIEIINPLRTSAI' A
#
# COMPACT_ATOMS: atom_id res chain seq x y z
N MET A 1 3.86 9.57 5.15
CA MET A 1 4.87 9.90 4.10
C MET A 1 6.37 9.85 4.52
N ALA A 2 6.80 9.12 5.55
CA ALA A 2 8.25 9.04 5.89
C ALA A 2 8.78 7.64 6.28
N GLN A 3 7.91 6.63 6.43
CA GLN A 3 8.30 5.30 6.93
C GLN A 3 8.60 4.25 5.85
N GLY A 4 8.50 4.60 4.56
CA GLY A 4 8.72 3.70 3.42
C GLY A 4 10.16 3.23 3.18
N ARG A 5 11.08 3.42 4.13
CA ARG A 5 12.42 2.81 4.14
C ARG A 5 12.38 1.45 4.86
N ALA A 6 11.40 0.62 4.55
CA ALA A 6 11.39 -0.74 5.07
C ALA A 6 12.23 -1.62 4.15
N THR A 7 13.38 -2.09 4.63
CA THR A 7 14.10 -3.27 4.12
C THR A 7 14.94 -3.16 2.83
N GLY A 8 15.73 -2.09 2.67
CA GLY A 8 16.90 -2.10 1.76
C GLY A 8 16.60 -2.02 0.25
N ARG A 9 15.33 -2.03 -0.16
CA ARG A 9 14.89 -1.74 -1.53
C ARG A 9 14.27 -0.32 -1.58
N PRO A 10 14.62 0.51 -2.57
CA PRO A 10 13.91 1.78 -2.78
C PRO A 10 12.43 1.49 -3.12
N ARG A 11 11.52 2.17 -2.42
CA ARG A 11 10.07 2.06 -2.66
C ARG A 11 9.76 2.42 -4.12
N SER A 12 8.84 1.69 -4.75
CA SER A 12 8.45 1.97 -6.13
C SER A 12 7.86 3.38 -6.26
N ALA A 13 8.11 4.04 -7.39
CA ALA A 13 7.45 5.30 -7.71
C ALA A 13 5.93 5.11 -7.78
N LEU A 14 5.47 3.97 -8.34
CA LEU A 14 4.05 3.63 -8.42
C LEU A 14 3.44 3.48 -7.02
N ASP A 15 4.07 2.71 -6.15
CA ASP A 15 3.55 2.49 -4.78
C ASP A 15 3.53 3.79 -3.99
N THR A 16 4.49 4.68 -4.21
CA THR A 16 4.52 6.01 -3.59
C THR A 16 3.34 6.87 -4.06
N THR A 17 3.05 6.87 -5.36
CA THR A 17 1.90 7.60 -5.91
C THR A 17 0.57 7.04 -5.39
N VAL A 18 0.41 5.71 -5.38
CA VAL A 18 -0.80 5.05 -4.87
C VAL A 18 -1.01 5.36 -3.38
N ASP A 19 0.05 5.27 -2.56
CA ASP A 19 0.01 5.57 -1.13
C ASP A 19 -0.40 7.02 -0.86
N ALA A 20 0.16 7.97 -1.62
CA ALA A 20 -0.19 9.39 -1.52
C ALA A 20 -1.66 9.63 -1.86
N ILE A 21 -2.16 9.03 -2.95
CA ILE A 21 -3.56 9.15 -3.37
C ILE A 21 -4.49 8.58 -2.30
N ALA A 22 -4.19 7.38 -1.78
CA ALA A 22 -5.01 6.73 -0.77
C ALA A 22 -5.08 7.56 0.52
N GLN A 23 -3.94 8.10 0.99
CA GLN A 23 -3.89 8.98 2.16
C GLN A 23 -4.65 10.29 1.93
N SER A 24 -4.51 10.93 0.77
CA SER A 24 -5.18 12.20 0.47
C SER A 24 -6.70 12.08 0.33
N ASN A 25 -7.20 10.89 -0.01
CA ASN A 25 -8.62 10.66 -0.29
C ASN A 25 -9.28 9.71 0.73
N ASN A 26 -8.60 9.34 1.82
CA ASN A 26 -9.10 8.39 2.82
C ASN A 26 -9.62 7.08 2.20
N CYS A 27 -8.88 6.54 1.23
CA CYS A 27 -9.26 5.33 0.50
C CYS A 27 -8.52 4.09 1.02
N VAL A 28 -9.13 2.92 0.82
CA VAL A 28 -8.52 1.60 1.03
C VAL A 28 -7.74 1.21 -0.24
N VAL A 29 -6.52 0.70 -0.08
CA VAL A 29 -5.73 0.18 -1.20
C VAL A 29 -6.02 -1.30 -1.42
N VAL A 30 -6.39 -1.67 -2.65
CA VAL A 30 -6.57 -3.08 -3.04
C VAL A 30 -5.30 -3.55 -3.73
N THR A 31 -4.52 -4.43 -3.09
CA THR A 31 -3.22 -4.89 -3.62
C THR A 31 -2.76 -6.17 -2.95
N ASP A 32 -2.03 -7.02 -3.68
CA ASP A 32 -1.31 -8.16 -3.11
C ASP A 32 0.04 -7.76 -2.48
N ASN A 33 0.56 -6.58 -2.81
CA ASN A 33 1.86 -6.08 -2.36
C ASN A 33 1.79 -5.35 -1.00
N GLU A 34 1.23 -6.01 0.01
CA GLU A 34 0.99 -5.41 1.34
C GLU A 34 2.27 -4.84 2.00
N ARG A 35 3.45 -5.40 1.70
CA ARG A 35 4.73 -5.03 2.32
C ARG A 35 5.13 -3.58 2.05
N ASP A 36 4.75 -3.07 0.88
CA ASP A 36 5.14 -1.74 0.40
C ASP A 36 4.14 -0.65 0.81
N PHE A 37 3.05 -1.01 1.51
CA PHE A 37 2.03 -0.09 1.98
C PHE A 37 1.86 -0.22 3.50
N GLN A 38 2.65 0.56 4.25
CA GLN A 38 2.61 0.52 5.72
C GLN A 38 1.80 1.68 6.28
N GLY A 39 0.90 1.39 7.23
CA GLY A 39 0.12 2.41 7.94
C GLY A 39 -1.09 2.94 7.16
N ILE A 40 -1.51 2.25 6.11
CA ILE A 40 -2.77 2.51 5.39
C ILE A 40 -3.65 1.25 5.39
N GLU A 41 -4.95 1.42 5.21
CA GLU A 41 -5.90 0.31 5.13
C GLU A 41 -5.76 -0.43 3.79
N ILE A 42 -5.69 -1.76 3.84
CA ILE A 42 -5.42 -2.60 2.67
C ILE A 42 -6.39 -3.77 2.61
N ILE A 43 -6.86 -4.08 1.41
CA ILE A 43 -7.51 -5.34 1.06
C ILE A 43 -6.58 -6.10 0.10
N ASN A 44 -6.15 -7.30 0.49
CA ASN A 44 -5.42 -8.18 -0.40
C ASN A 44 -6.37 -9.16 -1.09
N PRO A 45 -6.65 -9.01 -2.40
CA PRO A 45 -7.63 -9.84 -3.09
C PRO A 45 -7.18 -11.30 -3.26
N LEU A 46 -5.88 -11.58 -3.11
CA LEU A 46 -5.32 -12.94 -3.19
C LEU A 46 -5.41 -13.68 -1.85
N ARG A 47 -5.55 -12.95 -0.75
CA ARG A 47 -5.94 -13.53 0.53
C ARG A 47 -7.46 -13.64 0.51
N THR A 48 -7.95 -14.84 0.22
CA THR A 48 -9.37 -15.15 0.12
C THR A 48 -10.22 -14.32 1.10
N SER A 49 -11.07 -13.46 0.58
CA SER A 49 -12.41 -13.31 1.11
C SER A 49 -13.30 -13.73 -0.04
N ALA A 50 -14.00 -14.85 0.14
CA ALA A 50 -15.18 -15.08 -0.65
C ALA A 50 -16.03 -13.80 -0.59
N ILE A 51 -16.26 -13.19 -1.75
CA ILE A 51 -17.37 -12.27 -2.00
C ILE A 51 -18.06 -12.83 -3.24
#